data_AF-A0A968WGK2-F1
#
_entry.id   AF-A0A968WGK2-F1
#
_cell.length_a   1.000
_cell.length_b   1.000
_cell.length_c   1.000
_cell.angle_alpha   90.00
_cell.angle_beta   90.00
_cell.angle_gamma   90.00
#
_symmetry.space_group_name_H-M   'P 1'
#
loop_
_entity.id
_entity.type
_entity.pdbx_description
1 polymer ?
#
loop_
_entity_poly.entity_id
_entity_poly.type
_entity_poly.pdbx_seq_one_letter_code
_entity_poly.pdbx_strand_id
1 'polypeptide(L)'
;MEKMDDLGADEALRRNPGALEALNDPKGSRPDPSEYLSQNYIDNHIAKFDDGAVRFTTQSKIDQYGTLGNKEAFTMTKSEFDDIVNETGGDLAQIEQRLGLNPGDLTGDDAVIAWVKKQDLGEVKMPSGNEGGVIEEFWIPGGKTSGGVSEGVVDLSNSNIPFETYPF
;
A
#
# COMPACT_ATOMS: atom_id res chain seq x y z
N MET A 1 -15.89 15.81 10.11
CA MET A 1 -16.12 14.76 9.10
C MET A 1 -15.65 13.45 9.72
N GLU A 2 -16.13 12.30 9.27
CA GLU A 2 -15.51 11.03 9.68
C GLU A 2 -14.13 10.94 9.02
N LYS A 3 -13.14 10.28 9.65
CA LYS A 3 -11.75 10.20 9.12
C LYS A 3 -11.70 9.70 7.67
N MET A 4 -12.66 8.86 7.26
CA MET A 4 -12.81 8.38 5.89
C MET A 4 -13.15 9.48 4.87
N ASP A 5 -13.82 10.55 5.28
CA ASP A 5 -14.12 11.68 4.41
C ASP A 5 -12.91 12.57 4.21
N ASP A 6 -12.18 12.84 5.30
CA ASP A 6 -10.96 13.65 5.28
C ASP A 6 -9.85 12.96 4.44
N LEU A 7 -9.82 11.63 4.44
CA LEU A 7 -8.85 10.81 3.69
C LEU A 7 -9.42 10.22 2.38
N GLY A 8 -10.55 10.73 1.88
CA GLY A 8 -11.02 10.40 0.54
C GLY A 8 -11.31 8.92 0.27
N ALA A 9 -11.78 8.17 1.27
CA ALA A 9 -12.14 6.74 1.09
C ALA A 9 -13.14 6.54 -0.07
N ASP A 10 -13.23 5.34 -0.65
CA ASP A 10 -14.24 5.12 -1.68
C ASP A 10 -15.67 5.01 -1.08
N GLU A 11 -16.68 5.31 -1.90
CA GLU A 11 -18.08 5.30 -1.45
C GLU A 11 -18.55 3.92 -0.97
N ALA A 12 -17.99 2.83 -1.51
CA ALA A 12 -18.35 1.48 -1.08
C ALA A 12 -17.84 1.21 0.34
N LEU A 13 -16.63 1.67 0.67
CA LEU A 13 -16.10 1.60 2.04
C LEU A 13 -16.90 2.46 3.02
N ARG A 14 -17.31 3.67 2.64
CA ARG A 14 -18.15 4.53 3.51
C ARG A 14 -19.48 3.91 3.89
N ARG A 15 -20.03 3.04 3.02
CA ARG A 15 -21.30 2.34 3.26
C ARG A 15 -21.12 1.09 4.12
N ASN A 16 -19.90 0.79 4.56
CA ASN A 16 -19.57 -0.37 5.36
C ASN A 16 -19.42 -0.01 6.85
N PRO A 17 -20.36 -0.41 7.73
CA PRO A 17 -20.29 -0.07 9.14
C PRO A 17 -19.04 -0.65 9.83
N GLY A 18 -18.60 -1.85 9.44
CA GLY A 18 -17.42 -2.49 10.02
C GLY A 18 -16.11 -1.79 9.67
N ALA A 19 -16.06 -1.06 8.54
CA ALA A 19 -14.92 -0.21 8.22
C ALA A 19 -14.80 0.96 9.21
N LEU A 20 -15.92 1.59 9.57
CA LEU A 20 -15.91 2.67 10.56
C LEU A 20 -15.55 2.14 11.96
N GLU A 21 -16.01 0.94 12.32
CA GLU A 21 -15.62 0.27 13.57
C GLU A 21 -14.11 -0.01 13.61
N ALA A 22 -13.54 -0.60 12.55
CA ALA A 22 -12.10 -0.89 12.45
C ALA A 22 -11.20 0.35 12.59
N LEU A 23 -11.70 1.54 12.21
CA LEU A 23 -10.97 2.81 12.41
C LEU A 23 -10.90 3.23 13.88
N ASN A 24 -11.86 2.82 14.71
CA ASN A 24 -11.90 3.13 16.13
C ASN A 24 -11.12 2.10 16.97
N ASP A 25 -10.91 0.89 16.44
CA ASP A 25 -10.15 -0.14 17.12
C ASP A 25 -8.64 0.16 17.09
N PRO A 26 -7.94 -0.02 18.24
CA PRO A 26 -6.50 0.15 18.28
C PRO A 26 -5.80 -0.92 17.45
N LYS A 27 -4.65 -0.56 16.86
CA LYS A 27 -3.77 -1.51 16.18
C LYS A 27 -3.47 -2.73 17.07
N GLY A 28 -3.56 -3.91 16.47
CA GLY A 28 -3.47 -5.21 17.12
C GLY A 28 -4.83 -5.82 17.49
N SER A 29 -5.91 -5.04 17.45
CA SER A 29 -7.27 -5.50 17.74
C SER A 29 -8.28 -5.25 16.61
N ARG A 30 -7.83 -4.67 15.49
CA ARG A 30 -8.69 -4.44 14.32
C ARG A 30 -9.18 -5.78 13.77
N PRO A 31 -10.45 -5.89 13.38
CA PRO A 31 -11.02 -7.13 12.86
C PRO A 31 -10.32 -7.55 11.56
N ASP A 32 -10.40 -8.84 11.23
CA ASP A 32 -9.93 -9.32 9.94
C ASP A 32 -10.73 -8.62 8.81
N PRO A 33 -10.10 -8.21 7.69
CA PRO A 33 -10.79 -7.58 6.58
C PRO A 33 -12.03 -8.34 6.08
N SER A 34 -12.06 -9.67 6.16
CA SER A 34 -13.21 -10.49 5.77
C SER A 34 -14.43 -10.39 6.70
N GLU A 35 -14.26 -9.85 7.91
CA GLU A 35 -15.39 -9.63 8.84
C GLU A 35 -16.25 -8.44 8.43
N TYR A 36 -15.68 -7.47 7.69
CA TYR A 36 -16.40 -6.29 7.24
C TYR A 36 -16.44 -6.18 5.71
N LEU A 37 -15.42 -6.58 4.96
CA LEU A 37 -15.42 -6.55 3.50
C LEU A 37 -16.04 -7.81 2.91
N SER A 38 -16.88 -7.65 1.89
CA SER A 38 -17.36 -8.80 1.12
C SER A 38 -16.22 -9.49 0.38
N GLN A 39 -16.30 -10.82 0.22
CA GLN A 39 -15.32 -11.58 -0.57
C GLN A 39 -15.13 -11.01 -1.98
N ASN A 40 -16.21 -10.57 -2.63
CA ASN A 40 -16.14 -9.95 -3.97
C ASN A 40 -15.31 -8.64 -3.96
N TYR A 41 -15.39 -7.83 -2.90
CA TYR A 41 -14.53 -6.65 -2.77
C TYR A 41 -13.07 -7.06 -2.65
N ILE A 42 -12.77 -8.04 -1.79
CA ILE A 42 -11.43 -8.56 -1.57
C ILE A 42 -10.85 -9.11 -2.88
N ASP A 43 -11.57 -10.00 -3.55
CA ASP A 43 -11.11 -10.64 -4.79
C ASP A 43 -10.83 -9.61 -5.88
N ASN A 44 -11.75 -8.65 -6.09
CA ASN A 44 -11.56 -7.58 -7.07
C ASN A 44 -10.39 -6.65 -6.71
N HIS A 45 -10.14 -6.43 -5.41
CA HIS A 45 -9.03 -5.61 -4.96
C HIS A 45 -7.69 -6.30 -5.19
N ILE A 46 -7.59 -7.57 -4.82
CA ILE A 46 -6.39 -8.38 -5.01
C ILE A 46 -6.08 -8.60 -6.50
N ALA A 47 -7.09 -8.72 -7.36
CA ALA A 47 -6.92 -8.84 -8.81
C ALA A 47 -6.21 -7.62 -9.45
N LYS A 48 -6.23 -6.45 -8.81
CA LYS A 48 -5.50 -5.26 -9.31
C LYS A 48 -3.97 -5.43 -9.27
N PHE A 49 -3.48 -6.44 -8.55
CA PHE A 49 -2.05 -6.77 -8.48
C PHE A 49 -1.63 -7.77 -9.56
N ASP A 50 -2.46 -8.04 -10.57
CA ASP A 50 -2.13 -8.98 -11.66
C ASP A 50 -0.94 -8.52 -12.52
N ASP A 51 -0.65 -7.21 -12.55
CA ASP A 51 0.57 -6.64 -13.15
C ASP A 51 1.76 -6.59 -12.18
N GLY A 52 1.60 -7.11 -10.97
CA GLY A 52 2.57 -7.05 -9.89
C GLY A 52 2.35 -5.89 -8.93
N ALA A 53 3.36 -5.64 -8.10
CA ALA A 53 3.26 -4.75 -6.95
C ALA A 53 4.47 -3.83 -6.87
N VAL A 54 4.22 -2.58 -6.47
CA VAL A 54 5.24 -1.55 -6.29
C VAL A 54 5.49 -1.36 -4.80
N ARG A 55 6.77 -1.36 -4.42
CA ARG A 55 7.25 -1.22 -3.04
C ARG A 55 8.15 0.01 -2.94
N PHE A 56 7.87 0.87 -1.96
CA PHE A 56 8.76 1.98 -1.59
C PHE A 56 9.61 1.60 -0.39
N THR A 57 10.92 1.60 -0.55
CA THR A 57 11.86 1.33 0.55
C THR A 57 13.04 2.26 0.43
N THR A 58 14.12 2.01 1.17
CA THR A 58 15.37 2.76 1.00
C THR A 58 16.51 1.84 0.63
N GLN A 59 17.51 2.33 -0.11
CA GLN A 59 18.67 1.54 -0.49
C GLN A 59 19.42 1.07 0.76
N SER A 60 19.55 1.91 1.80
CA SER A 60 20.13 1.50 3.09
C SER A 60 19.42 0.29 3.72
N LYS A 61 18.08 0.18 3.62
CA LYS A 61 17.34 -0.98 4.13
C LYS A 61 17.58 -2.22 3.26
N ILE A 62 17.62 -2.06 1.94
CA ILE A 62 17.96 -3.16 1.03
C ILE A 62 19.37 -3.68 1.33
N ASP A 63 20.35 -2.79 1.51
CA ASP A 63 21.73 -3.16 1.81
C ASP A 63 21.85 -3.85 3.19
N GLN A 64 21.09 -3.36 4.18
CA GLN A 64 21.13 -3.89 5.55
C GLN A 64 20.50 -5.29 5.65
N TYR A 65 19.35 -5.52 5.00
CA TYR A 65 18.57 -6.74 5.19
C TYR A 65 18.64 -7.70 3.99
N GLY A 66 19.10 -7.24 2.83
CA GLY A 66 19.13 -7.99 1.58
C GLY A 66 17.75 -8.22 0.97
N THR A 67 16.72 -7.48 1.39
CA THR A 67 15.30 -7.73 1.06
C THR A 67 14.55 -6.43 0.78
N LEU A 68 13.48 -6.48 -0.02
CA LEU A 68 12.62 -5.31 -0.28
C LEU A 68 11.69 -4.95 0.91
N GLY A 69 11.51 -5.87 1.84
CA GLY A 69 10.66 -5.62 3.01
C GLY A 69 10.67 -6.77 4.01
N ASN A 70 9.69 -6.72 4.91
CA ASN A 70 9.43 -7.79 5.87
C ASN A 70 8.30 -8.71 5.34
N LYS A 71 7.76 -9.55 6.21
CA LYS A 71 6.66 -10.48 5.89
C LYS A 71 5.30 -9.80 5.64
N GLU A 72 5.20 -8.52 5.98
CA GLU A 72 3.98 -7.73 5.93
C GLU A 72 4.25 -6.38 5.25
N ALA A 73 4.92 -6.42 4.09
CA ALA A 73 5.33 -5.22 3.39
C ALA A 73 4.14 -4.61 2.64
N PHE A 74 3.86 -3.34 2.90
CA PHE A 74 2.89 -2.56 2.13
C PHE A 74 3.41 -2.31 0.71
N THR A 75 2.55 -2.57 -0.25
CA THR A 75 2.78 -2.42 -1.68
C THR A 75 1.56 -1.82 -2.37
N MET A 76 1.78 -1.19 -3.51
CA MET A 76 0.72 -0.63 -4.34
C MET A 76 0.58 -1.42 -5.65
N THR A 77 -0.55 -1.24 -6.34
CA THR A 77 -0.71 -1.81 -7.67
C THR A 77 0.23 -1.12 -8.66
N LYS A 78 0.80 -1.88 -9.59
CA LYS A 78 1.64 -1.30 -10.65
C LYS A 78 0.85 -0.33 -11.53
N SER A 79 -0.35 -0.71 -11.96
CA SER A 79 -1.14 0.09 -12.89
C SER A 79 -1.48 1.46 -12.32
N GLU A 80 -1.96 1.55 -11.07
CA GLU A 80 -2.29 2.84 -10.46
C GLU A 80 -1.03 3.67 -10.17
N PHE A 81 0.10 3.03 -9.84
CA PHE A 81 1.35 3.77 -9.68
C PHE A 81 1.85 4.34 -11.00
N ASP A 82 1.80 3.58 -12.10
CA ASP A 82 2.16 4.07 -13.43
C ASP A 82 1.26 5.23 -13.87
N ASP A 83 -0.04 5.15 -13.61
CA ASP A 83 -0.98 6.25 -13.88
C ASP A 83 -0.57 7.51 -13.11
N ILE A 84 -0.20 7.38 -11.83
CA ILE A 84 0.26 8.51 -11.02
C ILE A 84 1.57 9.08 -11.55
N VAL A 85 2.52 8.24 -11.94
CA VAL A 85 3.77 8.68 -12.57
C VAL A 85 3.49 9.46 -13.86
N ASN A 86 2.54 9.00 -14.68
CA ASN A 86 2.13 9.70 -15.90
C ASN A 86 1.43 11.02 -15.60
N GLU A 87 0.53 11.05 -14.60
CA GLU A 87 -0.20 12.24 -14.15
C GLU A 87 0.75 13.33 -13.65
N THR A 88 1.79 12.96 -12.90
CA THR A 88 2.74 13.91 -12.29
C THR A 88 3.94 14.20 -13.20
N GLY A 89 4.07 13.50 -14.33
CA GLY A 89 5.27 13.55 -15.17
C GLY A 89 6.53 13.03 -14.48
N GLY A 90 6.37 12.15 -13.49
CA GLY A 90 7.46 11.59 -12.69
C GLY A 90 7.99 12.50 -11.58
N ASP A 91 7.31 13.60 -11.27
CA ASP A 91 7.68 14.47 -10.15
C ASP A 91 7.40 13.77 -8.81
N LEU A 92 8.47 13.33 -8.15
CA LEU A 92 8.41 12.58 -6.87
C LEU A 92 7.67 13.35 -5.76
N ALA A 93 7.77 14.68 -5.70
CA ALA A 93 7.08 15.47 -4.68
C ALA A 93 5.55 15.49 -4.91
N GLN A 94 5.14 15.50 -6.19
CA GLN A 94 3.72 15.39 -6.54
C GLN A 94 3.21 13.96 -6.35
N ILE A 95 4.04 12.94 -6.59
CA ILE A 95 3.71 11.54 -6.29
C ILE A 95 3.48 11.37 -4.79
N GLU A 96 4.37 11.89 -3.93
CA GLU A 96 4.18 11.87 -2.47
C GLU A 96 2.81 12.46 -2.08
N GLN A 97 2.48 13.65 -2.60
CA GLN A 97 1.19 14.29 -2.33
C GLN A 97 0.00 13.46 -2.82
N ARG A 98 0.08 12.90 -4.04
CA ARG A 98 -0.99 12.11 -4.65
C ARG A 98 -1.26 10.81 -3.89
N LEU A 99 -0.24 10.25 -3.25
CA LEU A 99 -0.31 9.04 -2.44
C LEU A 99 -0.63 9.31 -0.97
N GLY A 100 -0.54 10.56 -0.52
CA GLY A 100 -0.70 10.93 0.88
C GLY A 100 0.51 10.55 1.74
N LEU A 101 1.70 10.52 1.15
CA LEU A 101 2.98 10.33 1.84
C LEU A 101 3.48 11.63 2.44
N ASN A 102 4.45 11.54 3.36
CA ASN A 102 5.11 12.74 3.87
C ASN A 102 6.10 13.29 2.83
N PRO A 103 6.30 14.62 2.79
CA PRO A 103 7.36 15.21 2.01
C PRO A 103 8.73 14.61 2.41
N GLY A 104 9.46 14.07 1.43
CA GLY A 104 10.76 13.42 1.66
C GLY A 104 10.74 11.90 1.66
N ASP A 105 9.56 11.27 1.71
CA ASP A 105 9.44 9.80 1.70
C ASP A 105 9.97 9.18 0.39
N LEU A 106 9.82 9.88 -0.75
CA LEU A 106 10.33 9.49 -2.06
C LEU A 106 11.38 10.45 -2.62
N THR A 107 11.31 11.73 -2.26
CA THR A 107 12.25 12.78 -2.72
C THR A 107 13.57 12.77 -1.95
N GLY A 108 13.68 11.99 -0.88
CA GLY A 108 14.92 11.78 -0.16
C GLY A 108 15.94 10.95 -0.95
N ASP A 109 17.22 11.24 -0.77
CA ASP A 109 18.34 10.69 -1.57
C ASP A 109 18.49 9.16 -1.56
N ASP A 110 17.87 8.46 -0.60
CA ASP A 110 18.02 7.01 -0.40
C ASP A 110 16.76 6.22 -0.82
N ALA A 111 15.73 6.88 -1.37
CA ALA A 111 14.48 6.22 -1.73
C ALA A 111 14.64 5.25 -2.90
N VAL A 112 14.01 4.08 -2.79
CA VAL A 112 13.95 3.06 -3.84
C VAL A 112 12.49 2.72 -4.10
N ILE A 113 12.09 2.85 -5.36
CA ILE A 113 10.77 2.47 -5.85
C ILE A 113 10.94 1.22 -6.71
N ALA A 114 10.58 0.07 -6.16
CA ALA A 114 10.80 -1.25 -6.75
C ALA A 114 9.48 -1.87 -7.22
N TRP A 115 9.44 -2.35 -8.45
CA TRP A 115 8.38 -3.19 -8.98
C TRP A 115 8.77 -4.66 -8.93
N VAL A 116 7.92 -5.47 -8.32
CA VAL A 116 8.00 -6.93 -8.35
C VAL A 116 6.86 -7.46 -9.23
N LYS A 117 7.22 -8.29 -10.21
CA LYS A 117 6.26 -8.88 -11.16
C LYS A 117 5.37 -9.90 -10.45
N LYS A 118 4.13 -10.06 -10.93
CA LYS A 118 3.15 -11.00 -10.36
C LYS A 118 3.69 -12.42 -10.18
N GLN A 119 4.46 -12.92 -11.14
CA GLN A 119 5.04 -14.28 -11.09
C GLN A 119 6.08 -14.46 -9.95
N ASP A 120 6.68 -13.37 -9.48
CA ASP A 120 7.70 -13.34 -8.45
C ASP A 120 7.13 -12.91 -7.08
N LEU A 121 5.86 -12.46 -7.06
CA LEU A 121 5.14 -12.12 -5.84
C LEU A 121 4.58 -13.36 -5.15
N GLY A 122 4.59 -13.31 -3.82
CA GLY A 122 3.77 -14.18 -3.00
C GLY A 122 2.28 -13.82 -3.06
N GLU A 123 1.53 -14.38 -2.12
CA GLU A 123 0.14 -14.00 -1.89
C GLU A 123 0.04 -12.52 -1.50
N VAL A 124 -0.84 -11.78 -2.19
CA VAL A 124 -1.22 -10.42 -1.82
C VAL A 124 -2.42 -10.50 -0.89
N LYS A 125 -2.34 -9.83 0.25
CA LYS A 125 -3.39 -9.80 1.26
C LYS A 125 -3.96 -8.40 1.41
N MET A 126 -5.23 -8.33 1.82
CA MET A 126 -5.82 -7.08 2.26
C MET A 126 -5.09 -6.59 3.52
N PRO A 127 -4.67 -5.32 3.57
CA PRO A 127 -4.17 -4.74 4.81
C PRO A 127 -5.27 -4.72 5.88
N SER A 128 -4.94 -5.24 7.06
CA SER A 128 -5.80 -5.27 8.23
C SER A 128 -5.65 -4.04 9.12
N GLY A 129 -4.53 -3.32 9.00
CA GLY A 129 -4.17 -2.25 9.91
C GLY A 129 -3.49 -2.75 11.18
N ASN A 130 -3.22 -4.05 11.30
CA ASN A 130 -2.48 -4.65 12.40
C ASN A 130 -0.99 -4.86 12.07
N GLU A 131 -0.57 -4.66 10.82
CA GLU A 131 0.78 -4.93 10.35
C GLU A 131 1.83 -4.05 11.03
N GLY A 132 3.05 -4.57 11.21
CA GLY A 132 4.12 -3.85 11.89
C GLY A 132 4.41 -2.45 11.33
N GLY A 133 4.30 -2.27 10.01
CA GLY A 133 4.58 -1.02 9.30
C GLY A 133 3.47 0.03 9.25
N VAL A 134 2.31 -0.23 9.86
CA VAL A 134 1.16 0.70 9.86
C VAL A 134 1.51 2.00 10.58
N ILE A 135 1.24 3.12 9.91
CA ILE A 135 1.22 4.47 10.49
C ILE A 135 -0.25 4.84 10.75
N GLU A 136 -0.62 4.96 12.02
CA GLU A 136 -2.01 5.07 12.48
C GLU A 136 -2.77 6.27 11.87
N GLU A 137 -2.09 7.39 11.67
CA GLU A 137 -2.70 8.60 11.10
C GLU A 137 -3.11 8.43 9.63
N PHE A 138 -2.35 7.64 8.85
CA PHE A 138 -2.58 7.45 7.41
C PHE A 138 -3.40 6.20 7.07
N TRP A 139 -3.43 5.22 7.96
CA TRP A 139 -4.14 3.98 7.67
C TRP A 139 -5.66 4.19 7.65
N ILE A 140 -6.28 3.63 6.59
CA ILE A 140 -7.71 3.44 6.43
C ILE A 140 -8.02 1.98 6.06
N PRO A 141 -9.16 1.43 6.49
CA PRO A 141 -9.61 0.09 6.11
C PRO A 141 -9.94 0.03 4.62
N GLY A 142 -9.91 -1.18 4.05
CA GLY A 142 -10.27 -1.40 2.64
C GLY A 142 -9.09 -1.44 1.68
N GLY A 143 -7.86 -1.41 2.18
CA GLY A 143 -6.66 -1.56 1.37
C GLY A 143 -6.40 -0.37 0.47
N LYS A 144 -6.52 0.86 0.99
CA LYS A 144 -6.24 2.07 0.24
C LYS A 144 -5.33 3.01 1.02
N THR A 145 -4.50 3.76 0.30
CA THR A 145 -3.83 4.94 0.86
C THR A 145 -4.87 6.02 1.18
N SER A 146 -4.49 7.01 1.98
CA SER A 146 -5.24 8.26 2.15
C SER A 146 -5.40 9.06 0.83
N GLY A 147 -4.60 8.77 -0.20
CA GLY A 147 -4.77 9.27 -1.56
C GLY A 147 -5.76 8.47 -2.42
N GLY A 148 -6.39 7.43 -1.85
CA GLY A 148 -7.38 6.58 -2.53
C GLY A 148 -6.80 5.48 -3.42
N VAL A 149 -5.48 5.29 -3.42
CA VAL A 149 -4.74 4.32 -4.24
C VAL A 149 -4.75 2.96 -3.59
N SER A 150 -4.88 1.89 -4.36
CA SER A 150 -5.03 0.54 -3.83
C SER A 150 -3.70 0.00 -3.28
N GLU A 151 -3.74 -0.50 -2.06
CA GLU A 151 -2.62 -1.11 -1.34
C GLU A 151 -2.92 -2.57 -0.97
N GLY A 152 -1.84 -3.33 -0.84
CA GLY A 152 -1.83 -4.73 -0.45
C GLY A 152 -0.60 -5.05 0.38
N VAL A 153 -0.70 -6.09 1.19
CA VAL A 153 0.39 -6.60 2.03
C VAL A 153 0.96 -7.85 1.41
N VAL A 154 2.28 -7.90 1.25
CA VAL A 154 3.00 -9.05 0.67
C VAL A 154 4.19 -9.42 1.53
N ASP A 155 4.53 -10.71 1.59
CA ASP A 155 5.81 -11.15 2.15
C ASP A 155 6.96 -10.85 1.16
N LEU A 156 7.76 -9.84 1.49
CA LEU A 156 8.95 -9.45 0.75
C LEU A 156 10.24 -9.72 1.54
N SER A 157 10.20 -10.64 2.52
CA SER A 157 11.34 -11.00 3.37
C SER A 157 12.30 -12.00 2.73
N ASN A 158 12.03 -12.46 1.51
CA ASN A 158 12.94 -13.32 0.75
C ASN A 158 13.93 -12.47 -0.06
N SER A 159 15.22 -12.69 0.14
CA SER A 159 16.30 -11.93 -0.50
C SER A 159 16.49 -12.23 -1.99
N ASN A 160 15.80 -13.24 -2.53
CA ASN A 160 15.92 -13.66 -3.92
C ASN A 160 14.75 -13.19 -4.80
N ILE A 161 13.88 -12.31 -4.30
CA ILE A 161 12.79 -11.75 -5.11
C ILE A 161 13.39 -10.78 -6.13
N PRO A 162 13.31 -11.07 -7.44
CA PRO A 162 13.76 -10.13 -8.47
C PRO A 162 12.84 -8.92 -8.50
N PHE A 163 13.41 -7.76 -8.80
CA PHE A 163 12.67 -6.51 -8.95
C PHE A 163 13.33 -5.59 -9.98
N GLU A 164 12.53 -4.67 -10.51
CA GLU A 164 12.99 -3.56 -11.35
C GLU A 164 12.78 -2.25 -10.60
N THR A 165 13.70 -1.31 -10.72
CA THR A 165 13.55 0.02 -10.09
C THR A 165 13.06 1.04 -11.12
N TYR A 166 12.16 1.92 -10.70
CA TYR A 166 11.75 3.05 -11.54
C TYR A 166 12.91 4.06 -11.68
N PRO A 167 13.18 4.57 -12.89
CA PRO A 167 14.26 5.52 -13.14
C PRO A 167 13.76 6.96 -12.95
N PHE A 168 13.71 7.42 -11.71
CA PHE A 168 13.45 8.83 -11.38
C PHE A 168 14.76 9.62 -11.24
#